data_AF-A0A2S5K676-F1
#
_entry.id   AF-A0A2S5K676-F1
#
_cell.length_a   1.000
_cell.length_b   1.000
_cell.length_c   1.000
_cell.angle_alpha   90.00
_cell.angle_beta   90.00
_cell.angle_gamma   90.00
#
_symmetry.space_group_name_H-M   'P 1'
#
loop_
_entity.id
_entity.type
_entity.pdbx_description
1 polymer ?
#
loop_
_entity_poly.entity_id
_entity_poly.type
_entity_poly.pdbx_seq_one_letter_code
_entity_poly.pdbx_strand_id
1 'polypeptide(L)'
;MQLNPSLLNDSELDDAQAPIESESTVKGLYNHIIYVLRLHPEVHDIINKVEEGKTDDLMSGEIHQALSTLFHETLHWWQFVGSTSGLIMSLSTPAQTIANINLLKEYVNLIGKKKPISFYSDNNLRKSNSNSPESMVINQIMNNYHDINYYKIRMKRPSYISEVCNDKYFESIGHSYSIAYDCAIRVLSSTFDNDFSFLPNVDEWGERFKELADKKVSGFYRGESIGIPPVGLSDLYEGQARFNQLLYLHITSDKQLDWYQFKQAGMLHGIYISAFDVFLKIVEEEYPKSIDSPLVALYLLLIDVAINPAEGFPFVVERFENFIEHTDPGIRFIHLCAVVKNQYPEFKYIIDDYAPKKYFVISTLLCKAIGVIAPITYLCELEAWRENEEGLIELMQQNEKFSFENGNLLVRLLFARFLSFNGDKLSNPEFFCWPGAYVAGGRMEKIHSHLYLKHQALFKENVNMDIGPSKLPGIDEKNLSNTAGDFYIYMALFNLCQQWILEAGDFKYNFGWLTKEHSSKELEGWAKNAFIQVFGFSPEDFDIVIPNTAS
;
A
#
# COMPACT_ATOMS: atom_id res chain seq x y z
N MET A 1 15.04 0.70 -30.82
CA MET A 1 15.44 1.08 -29.45
C MET A 1 16.26 -0.06 -28.87
N GLN A 2 17.42 0.21 -28.25
CA GLN A 2 18.21 -0.81 -27.54
C GLN A 2 18.01 -0.60 -26.03
N LEU A 3 17.71 -1.68 -25.31
CA LEU A 3 17.58 -1.64 -23.85
C LEU A 3 18.97 -1.51 -23.21
N ASN A 4 19.09 -0.58 -22.28
CA ASN A 4 20.21 -0.41 -21.40
C ASN A 4 19.83 -0.96 -20.01
N PRO A 5 20.37 -2.13 -19.61
CA PRO A 5 20.08 -2.70 -18.30
C PRO A 5 20.41 -1.76 -17.13
N SER A 6 21.36 -0.81 -17.30
CA SER A 6 21.70 0.16 -16.26
C SER A 6 20.59 1.15 -15.94
N LEU A 7 19.53 1.24 -16.76
CA LEU A 7 18.39 2.13 -16.53
C LEU A 7 17.13 1.37 -16.04
N LEU A 8 17.17 0.03 -16.01
CA LEU A 8 15.96 -0.80 -15.91
C LEU A 8 15.99 -1.88 -14.82
N ASN A 9 17.16 -2.18 -14.23
CA ASN A 9 17.26 -3.20 -13.18
C ASN A 9 16.84 -2.65 -11.80
N ASP A 10 16.00 -3.37 -11.08
CA ASP A 10 15.39 -2.96 -9.81
C ASP A 10 15.36 -4.15 -8.85
N SER A 11 16.35 -5.04 -8.96
CA SER A 11 16.49 -6.20 -8.08
C SER A 11 16.85 -5.75 -6.66
N GLU A 12 15.86 -5.45 -5.82
CA GLU A 12 15.85 -5.57 -4.35
C GLU A 12 14.59 -4.89 -3.77
N LEU A 13 13.67 -5.69 -3.23
CA LEU A 13 12.49 -5.21 -2.51
C LEU A 13 12.84 -5.02 -1.04
N ASP A 14 13.65 -4.00 -0.77
CA ASP A 14 13.98 -3.64 0.60
C ASP A 14 13.04 -2.53 1.09
N ASP A 15 12.64 -2.60 2.36
CA ASP A 15 11.92 -1.51 3.03
C ASP A 15 12.89 -0.36 3.40
N ALA A 16 13.96 -0.22 2.60
CA ALA A 16 15.08 0.67 2.83
C ALA A 16 14.60 2.11 2.84
N GLN A 17 14.90 2.79 3.95
CA GLN A 17 14.68 4.22 4.10
C GLN A 17 15.81 5.04 3.47
N ALA A 18 16.96 4.40 3.20
CA ALA A 18 18.16 5.05 2.71
C ALA A 18 18.03 5.48 1.22
N PRO A 19 18.75 6.54 0.82
CA PRO A 19 18.87 6.91 -0.59
C PRO A 19 19.50 5.81 -1.45
N ILE A 20 19.19 5.77 -2.75
CA ILE A 20 19.83 4.86 -3.70
C ILE A 20 21.24 5.38 -4.00
N GLU A 21 22.26 4.62 -3.63
CA GLU A 21 23.66 4.96 -3.90
C GLU A 21 24.00 4.83 -5.40
N SER A 22 24.98 5.59 -5.89
CA SER A 22 25.40 5.57 -7.30
C SER A 22 25.99 4.23 -7.76
N GLU A 23 26.46 3.41 -6.82
CA GLU A 23 26.99 2.07 -7.08
C GLU A 23 25.88 0.99 -7.06
N SER A 24 24.66 1.37 -6.67
CA SER A 24 23.53 0.44 -6.56
C SER A 24 23.06 -0.05 -7.94
N THR A 25 22.64 -1.31 -7.97
CA THR A 25 21.97 -1.89 -9.12
C THR A 25 20.49 -1.53 -9.21
N VAL A 26 19.89 -1.00 -8.14
CA VAL A 26 18.49 -0.58 -8.07
C VAL A 26 18.29 0.75 -8.79
N LYS A 27 17.32 0.83 -9.71
CA LYS A 27 17.07 2.04 -10.53
C LYS A 27 15.88 2.88 -10.13
N GLY A 28 14.90 2.29 -9.46
CA GLY A 28 13.77 2.96 -8.85
C GLY A 28 13.39 2.26 -7.56
N LEU A 29 12.80 3.01 -6.63
CA LEU A 29 12.19 2.45 -5.43
C LEU A 29 11.07 3.36 -4.95
N TYR A 30 9.85 2.84 -4.93
CA TYR A 30 8.76 3.41 -4.15
C TYR A 30 8.68 2.72 -2.79
N ASN A 31 8.94 3.50 -1.73
CA ASN A 31 8.78 3.03 -0.35
C ASN A 31 7.40 3.41 0.19
N HIS A 32 6.48 2.45 0.27
CA HIS A 32 5.12 2.64 0.78
C HIS A 32 5.02 2.91 2.28
N ILE A 33 6.07 2.65 3.08
CA ILE A 33 6.05 2.93 4.52
C ILE A 33 6.23 4.42 4.76
N ILE A 34 7.14 5.07 4.03
CA ILE A 34 7.41 6.51 4.13
C ILE A 34 6.85 7.34 2.97
N TYR A 35 6.21 6.68 1.99
CA TYR A 35 5.53 7.27 0.82
C TYR A 35 6.44 8.05 -0.13
N VAL A 36 7.67 7.57 -0.32
CA VAL A 36 8.70 8.25 -1.12
C VAL A 36 9.01 7.46 -2.38
N LEU A 37 9.06 8.16 -3.51
CA LEU A 37 9.65 7.65 -4.75
C LEU A 37 11.10 8.13 -4.86
N ARG A 38 12.03 7.19 -4.91
CA ARG A 38 13.46 7.41 -5.16
C ARG A 38 13.83 6.87 -6.53
N LEU A 39 14.72 7.57 -7.22
CA LEU A 39 15.28 7.15 -8.49
C LEU A 39 16.79 7.11 -8.36
N HIS A 40 17.42 6.18 -9.07
CA HIS A 40 18.86 6.18 -9.19
C HIS A 40 19.35 7.50 -9.83
N PRO A 41 20.50 8.06 -9.40
CA PRO A 41 20.96 9.38 -9.85
C PRO A 41 20.98 9.58 -11.37
N GLU A 42 21.38 8.55 -12.14
CA GLU A 42 21.36 8.59 -13.61
C GLU A 42 19.94 8.72 -14.19
N VAL A 43 18.99 7.98 -13.65
CA VAL A 43 17.57 8.08 -14.07
C VAL A 43 17.03 9.46 -13.68
N HIS A 44 17.35 9.92 -12.48
CA HIS A 44 16.94 11.22 -11.96
C HIS A 44 17.44 12.38 -12.85
N ASP A 45 18.72 12.37 -13.24
CA ASP A 45 19.30 13.40 -14.13
C ASP A 45 18.58 13.46 -15.49
N ILE A 46 18.30 12.30 -16.10
CA ILE A 46 17.56 12.21 -17.36
C ILE A 46 16.15 12.78 -17.18
N ILE A 47 15.43 12.42 -16.12
CA ILE A 47 14.08 12.92 -15.85
C ILE A 47 14.08 14.44 -15.66
N ASN A 48 15.01 15.00 -14.89
CA ASN A 48 15.09 16.45 -14.69
C ASN A 48 15.37 17.19 -16.00
N LYS A 49 16.30 16.68 -16.83
CA LYS A 49 16.58 17.26 -18.16
C LYS A 49 15.34 17.27 -19.04
N VAL A 50 14.54 16.19 -19.00
CA VAL A 50 13.26 16.10 -19.73
C VAL A 50 12.26 17.14 -19.20
N GLU A 51 12.10 17.27 -17.89
CA GLU A 51 11.20 18.25 -17.27
C GLU A 51 11.60 19.71 -17.56
N GLU A 52 12.90 19.99 -17.66
CA GLU A 52 13.45 21.30 -18.02
C GLU A 52 13.43 21.59 -19.54
N GLY A 53 13.05 20.60 -20.35
CA GLY A 53 13.08 20.71 -21.81
C GLY A 53 14.50 20.73 -22.42
N LYS A 54 15.51 20.25 -21.68
CA LYS A 54 16.92 20.21 -22.08
C LYS A 54 17.32 18.80 -22.53
N THR A 55 16.76 18.34 -23.65
CA THR A 55 16.93 16.95 -24.12
C THR A 55 17.88 16.79 -25.31
N ASP A 56 18.61 17.84 -25.70
CA ASP A 56 19.43 17.86 -26.92
C ASP A 56 20.60 16.86 -26.89
N ASP A 57 21.07 16.49 -25.70
CA ASP A 57 22.16 15.53 -25.47
C ASP A 57 21.68 14.09 -25.22
N LEU A 58 20.37 13.86 -25.16
CA LEU A 58 19.78 12.58 -24.80
C LEU A 58 19.23 11.84 -26.02
N MET A 59 19.49 10.53 -26.08
CA MET A 59 18.86 9.67 -27.08
C MET A 59 17.40 9.41 -26.68
N SER A 60 16.49 9.38 -27.66
CA SER A 60 15.06 9.05 -27.40
C SER A 60 14.88 7.73 -26.64
N GLY A 61 15.74 6.73 -26.90
CA GLY A 61 15.71 5.47 -26.16
C GLY A 61 16.09 5.59 -24.68
N GLU A 62 16.98 6.52 -24.32
CA GLU A 62 17.35 6.78 -22.92
C GLU A 62 16.20 7.47 -22.18
N ILE A 63 15.57 8.45 -22.84
CA ILE A 63 14.40 9.16 -22.32
C ILE A 63 13.26 8.17 -22.03
N HIS A 64 12.90 7.31 -22.99
CA HIS A 64 11.81 6.36 -22.78
C HIS A 64 12.11 5.34 -21.68
N GLN A 65 13.35 4.88 -21.55
CA GLN A 65 13.72 3.94 -20.49
C GLN A 65 13.66 4.59 -19.11
N ALA A 66 14.22 5.80 -18.94
CA ALA A 66 14.14 6.54 -17.68
C ALA A 66 12.68 6.86 -17.30
N LEU A 67 11.87 7.31 -18.25
CA LEU A 67 10.43 7.52 -18.05
C LEU A 67 9.70 6.23 -17.67
N SER A 68 10.10 5.09 -18.23
CA SER A 68 9.50 3.79 -17.90
C SER A 68 9.78 3.39 -16.44
N THR A 69 10.96 3.72 -15.92
CA THR A 69 11.34 3.46 -14.52
C THR A 69 10.56 4.38 -13.58
N LEU A 70 10.48 5.68 -13.87
CA LEU A 70 9.60 6.59 -13.12
C LEU A 70 8.12 6.12 -13.16
N PHE A 71 7.67 5.65 -14.31
CA PHE A 71 6.32 5.13 -14.50
C PHE A 71 6.09 3.89 -13.62
N HIS A 72 7.02 2.93 -13.62
CA HIS A 72 6.97 1.75 -12.76
C HIS A 72 6.77 2.12 -11.29
N GLU A 73 7.62 3.00 -10.76
CA GLU A 73 7.52 3.42 -9.35
C GLU A 73 6.23 4.23 -9.07
N THR A 74 5.74 4.98 -10.06
CA THR A 74 4.46 5.69 -9.94
C THR A 74 3.28 4.71 -9.86
N LEU A 75 3.36 3.56 -10.53
CA LEU A 75 2.33 2.53 -10.41
C LEU A 75 2.28 1.91 -9.01
N HIS A 76 3.42 1.75 -8.33
CA HIS A 76 3.41 1.34 -6.92
C HIS A 76 2.69 2.34 -6.03
N TRP A 77 2.95 3.64 -6.22
CA TRP A 77 2.16 4.67 -5.56
C TRP A 77 0.66 4.50 -5.83
N TRP A 78 0.24 4.31 -7.09
CA TRP A 78 -1.17 4.08 -7.44
C TRP A 78 -1.76 2.84 -6.78
N GLN A 79 -0.99 1.76 -6.69
CA GLN A 79 -1.43 0.54 -6.02
C GLN A 79 -1.70 0.78 -4.53
N PHE A 80 -0.84 1.53 -3.83
CA PHE A 80 -1.00 1.82 -2.41
C PHE A 80 -2.08 2.86 -2.09
N VAL A 81 -2.26 3.90 -2.91
CA VAL A 81 -3.30 4.91 -2.63
C VAL A 81 -4.60 4.72 -3.39
N GLY A 82 -4.61 3.94 -4.47
CA GLY A 82 -5.75 3.79 -5.36
C GLY A 82 -6.49 2.46 -5.22
N SER A 83 -5.85 1.43 -4.65
CA SER A 83 -6.51 0.14 -4.41
C SER A 83 -6.99 -0.03 -2.98
N THR A 84 -8.03 -0.83 -2.76
CA THR A 84 -8.55 -1.09 -1.41
C THR A 84 -7.52 -1.83 -0.53
N SER A 85 -6.87 -2.88 -1.04
CA SER A 85 -5.80 -3.55 -0.30
C SER A 85 -4.63 -2.58 0.00
N GLY A 86 -4.32 -1.70 -0.95
CA GLY A 86 -3.37 -0.61 -0.77
C GLY A 86 -3.75 0.34 0.35
N LEU A 87 -4.99 0.85 0.36
CA LEU A 87 -5.48 1.78 1.37
C LEU A 87 -5.40 1.17 2.77
N ILE A 88 -5.88 -0.07 2.96
CA ILE A 88 -5.80 -0.76 4.25
C ILE A 88 -4.34 -0.97 4.69
N MET A 89 -3.44 -1.33 3.76
CA MET A 89 -2.00 -1.44 4.04
C MET A 89 -1.37 -0.08 4.41
N SER A 90 -1.74 0.98 3.69
CA SER A 90 -1.27 2.35 3.93
C SER A 90 -1.77 2.91 5.26
N LEU A 91 -3.00 2.56 5.66
CA LEU A 91 -3.56 2.91 6.95
C LEU A 91 -3.08 2.02 8.10
N SER A 92 -2.40 0.90 7.83
CA SER A 92 -1.95 -0.01 8.88
C SER A 92 -0.97 0.64 9.87
N THR A 93 0.00 1.41 9.38
CA THR A 93 0.97 2.14 10.24
C THR A 93 0.31 3.24 11.09
N PRO A 94 -0.49 4.17 10.54
CA PRO A 94 -1.22 5.11 11.36
C PRO A 94 -2.20 4.41 12.30
N ALA A 95 -2.87 3.34 11.87
CA ALA A 95 -3.77 2.57 12.72
C ALA A 95 -3.06 1.97 13.95
N GLN A 96 -1.85 1.41 13.78
CA GLN A 96 -1.04 0.93 14.91
C GLN A 96 -0.74 2.01 15.95
N THR A 97 -0.70 3.29 15.56
CA THR A 97 -0.45 4.39 16.50
C THR A 97 -1.75 5.01 16.99
N ILE A 98 -2.60 5.50 16.08
CA ILE A 98 -3.83 6.24 16.37
C ILE A 98 -4.80 5.39 17.20
N ALA A 99 -5.01 4.11 16.83
CA ALA A 99 -5.86 3.22 17.61
C ALA A 99 -5.31 2.98 19.03
N ASN A 100 -4.00 3.13 19.21
CA ASN A 100 -3.31 2.96 20.49
C ASN A 100 -3.08 4.26 21.25
N ILE A 101 -3.36 5.47 20.73
CA ILE A 101 -3.03 6.73 21.43
C ILE A 101 -3.66 6.79 22.82
N ASN A 102 -4.96 6.46 22.92
CA ASN A 102 -5.66 6.49 24.21
C ASN A 102 -5.17 5.38 25.14
N LEU A 103 -4.88 4.19 24.60
CA LEU A 103 -4.32 3.07 25.36
C LEU A 103 -2.91 3.38 25.88
N LEU A 104 -2.07 4.06 25.09
CA LEU A 104 -0.74 4.50 25.50
C LEU A 104 -0.80 5.56 26.61
N LYS A 105 -1.77 6.48 26.55
CA LYS A 105 -2.04 7.44 27.63
C LYS A 105 -2.52 6.72 28.90
N GLU A 106 -3.42 5.76 28.77
CA GLU A 106 -3.89 4.94 29.88
C GLU A 106 -2.76 4.09 30.49
N TYR A 107 -1.90 3.49 29.66
CA TYR A 107 -0.71 2.76 30.09
C TYR A 107 0.19 3.64 30.96
N VAL A 108 0.47 4.88 30.56
CA VAL A 108 1.28 5.81 31.38
C VAL A 108 0.59 6.16 32.70
N ASN A 109 -0.74 6.29 32.71
CA ASN A 109 -1.48 6.58 33.94
C ASN A 109 -1.46 5.40 34.93
N LEU A 110 -1.50 4.16 34.44
CA LEU A 110 -1.53 2.95 35.27
C LEU A 110 -0.13 2.49 35.71
N ILE A 111 0.83 2.51 34.79
CA ILE A 111 2.14 1.86 34.94
C ILE A 111 3.29 2.88 35.03
N GLY A 112 3.10 4.06 34.46
CA GLY A 112 4.15 5.06 34.28
C GLY A 112 4.88 4.95 32.93
N LYS A 113 5.86 5.83 32.74
CA LYS A 113 6.62 5.96 31.49
C LYS A 113 7.68 4.85 31.37
N LYS A 114 7.27 3.63 31.00
CA LYS A 114 8.17 2.46 30.84
C LYS A 114 8.30 2.05 29.35
N LYS A 115 9.53 1.78 28.89
CA LYS A 115 9.84 1.34 27.50
C LYS A 115 10.87 0.20 27.46
N PRO A 116 10.73 -0.83 26.61
CA PRO A 116 9.58 -1.08 25.76
C PRO A 116 8.44 -1.76 26.53
N ILE A 117 7.20 -1.57 26.04
CA ILE A 117 6.01 -2.21 26.60
C ILE A 117 6.13 -3.73 26.52
N SER A 118 6.72 -4.26 25.45
CA SER A 118 6.99 -5.68 25.26
C SER A 118 7.80 -6.31 26.41
N PHE A 119 8.89 -5.65 26.83
CA PHE A 119 9.72 -6.15 27.94
C PHE A 119 9.05 -5.96 29.29
N TYR A 120 8.30 -4.86 29.47
CA TYR A 120 7.52 -4.68 30.69
C TYR A 120 6.47 -5.80 30.85
N SER A 121 5.77 -6.13 29.76
CA SER A 121 4.81 -7.24 29.68
C SER A 121 5.47 -8.55 30.11
N ASP A 122 6.57 -8.92 29.47
CA ASP A 122 7.26 -10.19 29.72
C ASP A 122 7.83 -10.30 31.14
N ASN A 123 8.25 -9.18 31.73
CA ASN A 123 8.84 -9.18 33.06
C ASN A 123 7.81 -9.25 34.19
N ASN A 124 6.62 -8.69 33.99
CA ASN A 124 5.68 -8.40 35.08
C ASN A 124 4.32 -9.09 34.95
N LEU A 125 3.87 -9.39 33.73
CA LEU A 125 2.54 -9.98 33.52
C LEU A 125 2.59 -11.51 33.65
N ARG A 126 2.00 -12.02 34.73
CA ARG A 126 1.79 -13.47 34.94
C ARG A 126 0.38 -13.86 34.53
N LYS A 127 0.19 -15.11 34.07
CA LYS A 127 -1.14 -15.66 33.73
C LYS A 127 -2.21 -15.47 34.82
N SER A 128 -1.82 -15.42 36.09
CA SER A 128 -2.71 -15.20 37.23
C SER A 128 -3.31 -13.78 37.33
N ASN A 129 -2.73 -12.80 36.62
CA ASN A 129 -3.15 -11.38 36.68
C ASN A 129 -3.82 -10.91 35.37
N SER A 130 -4.22 -11.82 34.49
CA SER A 130 -4.72 -11.53 33.13
C SER A 130 -5.89 -10.54 33.04
N ASN A 131 -6.66 -10.37 34.12
CA ASN A 131 -7.79 -9.45 34.19
C ASN A 131 -7.50 -8.13 34.93
N SER A 132 -6.24 -7.82 35.27
CA SER A 132 -5.92 -6.50 35.81
C SER A 132 -6.05 -5.42 34.73
N PRO A 133 -6.43 -4.16 35.07
CA PRO A 133 -6.47 -3.07 34.10
C PRO A 133 -5.14 -2.89 33.34
N GLU A 134 -4.01 -3.07 34.04
CA GLU A 134 -2.66 -3.04 33.46
C GLU A 134 -2.46 -4.13 32.41
N SER A 135 -2.91 -5.36 32.69
CA SER A 135 -2.81 -6.48 31.74
C SER A 135 -3.71 -6.26 30.54
N MET A 136 -4.91 -5.72 30.74
CA MET A 136 -5.87 -5.45 29.67
C MET A 136 -5.35 -4.39 28.69
N VAL A 137 -4.85 -3.26 29.20
CA VAL A 137 -4.31 -2.18 28.35
C VAL A 137 -3.08 -2.64 27.57
N ILE A 138 -2.17 -3.40 28.21
CA ILE A 138 -0.99 -3.96 27.53
C ILE A 138 -1.41 -4.96 26.45
N ASN A 139 -2.31 -5.89 26.77
CA ASN A 139 -2.76 -6.90 25.80
C ASN A 139 -3.41 -6.24 24.58
N GLN A 140 -4.23 -5.20 24.76
CA GLN A 140 -4.83 -4.47 23.64
C GLN A 140 -3.77 -3.77 22.77
N ILE A 141 -2.80 -3.06 23.38
CA ILE A 141 -1.71 -2.41 22.63
C ILE A 141 -0.91 -3.45 21.82
N MET A 142 -0.52 -4.55 22.47
CA MET A 142 0.30 -5.59 21.84
C MET A 142 -0.46 -6.31 20.74
N ASN A 143 -1.74 -6.68 20.96
CA ASN A 143 -2.56 -7.33 19.94
C ASN A 143 -2.77 -6.42 18.73
N ASN A 144 -3.21 -5.18 18.93
CA ASN A 144 -3.37 -4.20 17.84
C ASN A 144 -2.08 -4.08 17.02
N TYR A 145 -0.92 -4.00 17.67
CA TYR A 145 0.35 -3.93 16.97
C TYR A 145 0.67 -5.21 16.18
N HIS A 146 0.67 -6.36 16.86
CA HIS A 146 1.11 -7.64 16.30
C HIS A 146 0.16 -8.16 15.23
N ASP A 147 -1.15 -8.07 15.43
CA ASP A 147 -2.15 -8.52 14.46
C ASP A 147 -2.09 -7.72 13.15
N ILE A 148 -1.94 -6.39 13.24
CA ILE A 148 -1.72 -5.57 12.04
C ILE A 148 -0.42 -5.98 11.34
N ASN A 149 0.64 -6.30 12.10
CA ASN A 149 1.90 -6.75 11.51
C ASN A 149 1.76 -8.14 10.84
N TYR A 150 1.05 -9.09 11.44
CA TYR A 150 0.80 -10.40 10.86
C TYR A 150 -0.06 -10.31 9.61
N TYR A 151 -1.07 -9.43 9.60
CA TYR A 151 -1.83 -9.09 8.40
C TYR A 151 -0.90 -8.57 7.28
N LYS A 152 -0.02 -7.60 7.58
CA LYS A 152 0.95 -7.07 6.61
C LYS A 152 1.87 -8.15 6.05
N ILE A 153 2.39 -9.04 6.91
CA ILE A 153 3.24 -10.16 6.50
C ILE A 153 2.48 -11.09 5.54
N ARG A 154 1.27 -11.51 5.94
CA ARG A 154 0.40 -12.37 5.12
C ARG A 154 0.11 -11.75 3.76
N MET A 155 -0.30 -10.48 3.76
CA MET A 155 -0.67 -9.77 2.55
C MET A 155 0.53 -9.58 1.62
N LYS A 156 1.70 -9.16 2.14
CA LYS A 156 2.89 -8.84 1.34
C LYS A 156 3.56 -10.09 0.79
N ARG A 157 3.89 -11.05 1.66
CA ARG A 157 4.61 -12.30 1.33
C ARG A 157 4.01 -13.49 2.11
N PRO A 158 2.94 -14.11 1.60
CA PRO A 158 2.17 -15.12 2.34
C PRO A 158 2.98 -16.29 2.89
N SER A 159 4.08 -16.67 2.23
CA SER A 159 4.98 -17.75 2.67
C SER A 159 5.63 -17.48 4.03
N TYR A 160 5.85 -16.21 4.40
CA TYR A 160 6.48 -15.83 5.67
C TYR A 160 5.54 -16.03 6.86
N ILE A 161 4.24 -16.26 6.64
CA ILE A 161 3.33 -16.46 7.75
C ILE A 161 3.73 -17.68 8.60
N SER A 162 4.32 -18.72 7.99
CA SER A 162 4.75 -19.91 8.72
C SER A 162 5.78 -19.61 9.82
N GLU A 163 6.54 -18.52 9.67
CA GLU A 163 7.53 -18.08 10.66
C GLU A 163 6.87 -17.45 11.90
N VAL A 164 5.69 -16.83 11.74
CA VAL A 164 4.99 -16.14 12.82
C VAL A 164 3.86 -16.94 13.47
N CYS A 165 3.46 -18.07 12.87
CA CYS A 165 2.38 -18.93 13.39
C CYS A 165 2.62 -19.44 14.82
N ASN A 166 3.88 -19.54 15.22
CA ASN A 166 4.29 -20.00 16.56
C ASN A 166 4.50 -18.85 17.55
N ASP A 167 4.33 -17.59 17.12
CA ASP A 167 4.42 -16.44 18.02
C ASP A 167 3.33 -16.52 19.09
N LYS A 168 3.66 -16.08 20.31
CA LYS A 168 2.73 -16.07 21.43
C LYS A 168 1.52 -15.15 21.17
N TYR A 169 1.71 -14.08 20.39
CA TYR A 169 0.67 -13.11 20.04
C TYR A 169 -0.15 -13.51 18.80
N PHE A 170 0.26 -14.51 18.04
CA PHE A 170 -0.50 -14.95 16.86
C PHE A 170 -1.70 -15.82 17.28
N GLU A 171 -2.91 -15.33 17.01
CA GLU A 171 -4.15 -16.06 17.25
C GLU A 171 -4.61 -16.83 16.00
N SER A 172 -4.90 -16.14 14.90
CA SER A 172 -5.25 -16.76 13.61
C SER A 172 -5.15 -15.74 12.48
N ILE A 173 -5.18 -16.19 11.22
CA ILE A 173 -5.23 -15.29 10.05
C ILE A 173 -6.46 -14.38 10.13
N GLY A 174 -7.62 -14.96 10.41
CA GLY A 174 -8.89 -14.25 10.50
C GLY A 174 -8.89 -13.21 11.61
N HIS A 175 -8.25 -13.50 12.75
CA HIS A 175 -8.06 -12.49 13.80
C HIS A 175 -7.23 -11.31 13.30
N SER A 176 -6.07 -11.58 12.70
CA SER A 176 -5.20 -10.52 12.19
C SER A 176 -5.85 -9.66 11.10
N TYR A 177 -6.63 -10.28 10.20
CA TYR A 177 -7.45 -9.56 9.21
C TYR A 177 -8.53 -8.69 9.88
N SER A 178 -9.24 -9.24 10.86
CA SER A 178 -10.31 -8.50 11.56
C SER A 178 -9.78 -7.26 12.27
N ILE A 179 -8.65 -7.36 12.97
CA ILE A 179 -8.03 -6.23 13.68
C ILE A 179 -7.48 -5.20 12.70
N ALA A 180 -6.85 -5.62 11.61
CA ALA A 180 -6.31 -4.70 10.61
C ALA A 180 -7.42 -3.85 9.95
N TYR A 181 -8.52 -4.47 9.54
CA TYR A 181 -9.65 -3.74 8.96
C TYR A 181 -10.38 -2.90 10.01
N ASP A 182 -10.69 -3.44 11.20
CA ASP A 182 -11.34 -2.68 12.29
C ASP A 182 -10.55 -1.41 12.63
N CYS A 183 -9.23 -1.53 12.86
CA CYS A 183 -8.40 -0.38 13.18
C CYS A 183 -8.32 0.63 12.02
N ALA A 184 -8.20 0.16 10.76
CA ALA A 184 -8.18 1.05 9.60
C ALA A 184 -9.51 1.82 9.44
N ILE A 185 -10.64 1.14 9.59
CA ILE A 185 -11.97 1.74 9.47
C ILE A 185 -12.23 2.71 10.63
N ARG A 186 -11.82 2.38 11.87
CA ARG A 186 -11.93 3.30 13.03
C ARG A 186 -11.09 4.57 12.88
N VAL A 187 -9.93 4.47 12.23
CA VAL A 187 -9.13 5.65 11.90
C VAL A 187 -9.85 6.55 10.90
N LEU A 188 -10.52 5.98 9.90
CA LEU A 188 -11.36 6.74 8.98
C LEU A 188 -12.59 7.32 9.68
N SER A 189 -13.30 6.52 10.49
CA SER A 189 -14.53 6.93 11.17
C SER A 189 -14.28 8.06 12.16
N SER A 190 -13.21 7.96 12.97
CA SER A 190 -12.80 9.04 13.88
C SER A 190 -12.38 10.34 13.18
N THR A 191 -12.18 10.31 11.86
CA THR A 191 -11.82 11.48 11.06
C THR A 191 -13.01 12.03 10.27
N PHE A 192 -13.90 11.18 9.76
CA PHE A 192 -14.93 11.55 8.78
C PHE A 192 -16.36 11.12 9.13
N ASP A 193 -16.53 10.11 9.96
CA ASP A 193 -17.82 9.44 10.15
C ASP A 193 -17.91 8.77 11.54
N ASN A 194 -17.97 9.59 12.59
CA ASN A 194 -17.91 9.11 13.97
C ASN A 194 -19.06 8.14 14.32
N ASP A 195 -20.20 8.24 13.64
CA ASP A 195 -21.40 7.46 13.90
C ASP A 195 -21.59 6.28 12.92
N PHE A 196 -20.62 6.02 12.04
CA PHE A 196 -20.71 4.99 10.98
C PHE A 196 -21.96 5.14 10.10
N SER A 197 -22.24 6.36 9.67
CA SER A 197 -23.36 6.71 8.80
C SER A 197 -23.19 6.20 7.37
N PHE A 198 -21.97 6.22 6.84
CA PHE A 198 -21.64 5.71 5.51
C PHE A 198 -20.51 4.67 5.53
N LEU A 199 -19.57 4.75 6.47
CA LEU A 199 -18.56 3.71 6.67
C LEU A 199 -19.19 2.45 7.27
N PRO A 200 -18.65 1.26 6.95
CA PRO A 200 -19.14 0.02 7.55
C PRO A 200 -18.95 0.05 9.06
N ASN A 201 -20.04 -0.22 9.80
CA ASN A 201 -19.99 -0.30 11.25
C ASN A 201 -19.22 -1.56 11.69
N VAL A 202 -18.14 -1.33 12.46
CA VAL A 202 -17.23 -2.38 12.94
C VAL A 202 -17.47 -2.81 14.38
N ASP A 203 -18.44 -2.22 15.09
CA ASP A 203 -18.66 -2.48 16.52
C ASP A 203 -19.09 -3.93 16.81
N GLU A 204 -19.82 -4.55 15.88
CA GLU A 204 -20.26 -5.95 16.02
C GLU A 204 -19.16 -6.96 15.62
N TRP A 205 -18.08 -6.52 14.98
CA TRP A 205 -17.10 -7.45 14.38
C TRP A 205 -16.41 -8.33 15.42
N GLY A 206 -16.06 -7.75 16.58
CA GLY A 206 -15.36 -8.47 17.64
C GLY A 206 -16.13 -9.71 18.11
N GLU A 207 -17.44 -9.59 18.31
CA GLU A 207 -18.28 -10.72 18.72
C GLU A 207 -18.42 -11.75 17.58
N ARG A 208 -18.63 -11.29 16.35
CA ARG A 208 -18.86 -12.14 15.18
C ARG A 208 -17.62 -12.97 14.82
N PHE A 209 -16.42 -12.38 14.82
CA PHE A 209 -15.18 -13.12 14.59
C PHE A 209 -14.84 -14.05 15.76
N LYS A 210 -15.16 -13.66 17.00
CA LYS A 210 -15.00 -14.53 18.16
C LYS A 210 -15.88 -15.78 18.05
N GLU A 211 -17.11 -15.66 17.57
CA GLU A 211 -17.96 -16.82 17.32
C GLU A 211 -17.33 -17.82 16.33
N LEU A 212 -16.63 -17.33 15.29
CA LEU A 212 -15.94 -18.19 14.33
C LEU A 212 -14.77 -18.93 14.99
N ALA A 213 -14.02 -18.24 15.84
CA ALA A 213 -12.94 -18.84 16.63
C ALA A 213 -13.48 -19.93 17.57
N ASP A 214 -14.56 -19.65 18.31
CA ASP A 214 -15.19 -20.59 19.24
C ASP A 214 -15.74 -21.84 18.51
N LYS A 215 -16.29 -21.65 17.31
CA LYS A 215 -16.77 -22.73 16.42
C LYS A 215 -15.64 -23.44 15.67
N LYS A 216 -14.39 -22.96 15.79
CA LYS A 216 -13.22 -23.46 15.06
C LYS A 216 -13.42 -23.50 13.55
N VAL A 217 -13.98 -22.42 13.00
CA VAL A 217 -14.08 -22.24 11.55
C VAL A 217 -12.67 -22.04 10.99
N SER A 218 -12.34 -22.74 9.89
CA SER A 218 -11.03 -22.66 9.25
C SER A 218 -10.66 -21.20 8.94
N GLY A 219 -9.44 -20.81 9.29
CA GLY A 219 -8.92 -19.45 9.19
C GLY A 219 -9.01 -18.64 10.48
N PHE A 220 -9.84 -19.05 11.47
CA PHE A 220 -10.25 -18.18 12.57
C PHE A 220 -9.88 -18.68 13.98
N TYR A 221 -9.13 -19.78 14.12
CA TYR A 221 -8.76 -20.29 15.44
C TYR A 221 -7.29 -20.71 15.53
N ARG A 222 -6.76 -20.63 16.74
CA ARG A 222 -5.35 -20.89 17.02
C ARG A 222 -4.95 -22.35 16.83
N GLY A 223 -3.77 -22.54 16.22
CA GLY A 223 -3.14 -23.84 16.04
C GLY A 223 -3.66 -24.66 14.86
N GLU A 224 -4.45 -24.05 13.97
CA GLU A 224 -4.89 -24.70 12.74
C GLU A 224 -3.79 -24.78 11.67
N SER A 225 -4.05 -25.60 10.63
CA SER A 225 -3.23 -25.60 9.43
C SER A 225 -3.58 -24.39 8.57
N ILE A 226 -2.61 -23.50 8.34
CA ILE A 226 -2.82 -22.28 7.57
C ILE A 226 -2.59 -22.56 6.09
N GLY A 227 -3.62 -22.31 5.26
CA GLY A 227 -3.47 -22.31 3.81
C GLY A 227 -2.61 -21.13 3.36
N ILE A 228 -1.62 -21.36 2.50
CA ILE A 228 -0.70 -20.32 2.00
C ILE A 228 -0.96 -20.11 0.50
N PRO A 229 -1.48 -18.94 0.09
CA PRO A 229 -1.63 -18.63 -1.33
C PRO A 229 -0.24 -18.53 -1.98
N PRO A 230 -0.11 -18.93 -3.25
CA PRO A 230 1.19 -18.98 -3.93
C PRO A 230 1.75 -17.59 -4.28
N VAL A 231 0.94 -16.53 -4.16
CA VAL A 231 1.27 -15.15 -4.48
C VAL A 231 0.69 -14.22 -3.42
N GLY A 232 1.38 -13.11 -3.14
CA GLY A 232 0.90 -12.01 -2.30
C GLY A 232 0.85 -10.68 -3.04
N LEU A 233 0.59 -9.59 -2.30
CA LEU A 233 0.61 -8.23 -2.83
C LEU A 233 1.93 -7.88 -3.50
N SER A 234 3.08 -8.33 -2.98
CA SER A 234 4.35 -8.05 -3.66
C SER A 234 4.38 -8.69 -5.05
N ASP A 235 4.01 -9.96 -5.21
CA ASP A 235 3.96 -10.59 -6.53
C ASP A 235 2.97 -9.91 -7.48
N LEU A 236 1.79 -9.52 -6.97
CA LEU A 236 0.73 -8.88 -7.76
C LEU A 236 1.10 -7.45 -8.16
N TYR A 237 1.64 -6.67 -7.23
CA TYR A 237 2.03 -5.28 -7.46
C TYR A 237 3.19 -5.18 -8.43
N GLU A 238 4.24 -5.98 -8.21
CA GLU A 238 5.38 -6.06 -9.13
C GLU A 238 4.98 -6.58 -10.50
N GLY A 239 4.12 -7.60 -10.54
CA GLY A 239 3.56 -8.13 -11.78
C GLY A 239 2.78 -7.08 -12.57
N GLN A 240 1.92 -6.30 -11.91
CA GLN A 240 1.12 -5.25 -12.58
C GLN A 240 2.00 -4.07 -13.02
N ALA A 241 2.91 -3.60 -12.17
CA ALA A 241 3.80 -2.48 -12.48
C ALA A 241 4.75 -2.84 -13.64
N ARG A 242 5.39 -4.02 -13.55
CA ARG A 242 6.28 -4.51 -14.60
C ARG A 242 5.58 -4.67 -15.92
N PHE A 243 4.45 -5.38 -15.98
CA PHE A 243 3.82 -5.67 -17.27
C PHE A 243 3.28 -4.39 -17.94
N ASN A 244 2.87 -3.39 -17.18
CA ASN A 244 2.56 -2.07 -17.72
C ASN A 244 3.82 -1.34 -18.23
N GLN A 245 4.95 -1.44 -17.54
CA GLN A 245 6.23 -0.89 -18.02
C GLN A 245 6.69 -1.58 -19.32
N LEU A 246 6.57 -2.90 -19.42
CA LEU A 246 6.88 -3.66 -20.64
C LEU A 246 5.97 -3.23 -21.80
N LEU A 247 4.68 -3.05 -21.54
CA LEU A 247 3.72 -2.58 -22.53
C LEU A 247 4.04 -1.17 -23.02
N TYR A 248 4.39 -0.27 -22.10
CA TYR A 248 4.86 1.09 -22.41
C TYR A 248 6.09 1.07 -23.32
N LEU A 249 7.13 0.30 -22.96
CA LEU A 249 8.36 0.19 -23.75
C LEU A 249 8.11 -0.50 -25.11
N HIS A 250 7.27 -1.52 -25.15
CA HIS A 250 6.87 -2.19 -26.39
C HIS A 250 6.20 -1.20 -27.36
N ILE A 251 5.26 -0.39 -26.87
CA ILE A 251 4.54 0.59 -27.71
C ILE A 251 5.44 1.75 -28.13
N THR A 252 6.20 2.36 -27.20
CA THR A 252 7.10 3.48 -27.51
C THR A 252 8.26 3.10 -28.42
N SER A 253 8.60 1.81 -28.49
CA SER A 253 9.61 1.29 -29.41
C SER A 253 9.06 0.88 -30.77
N ASP A 254 7.82 1.25 -31.12
CA ASP A 254 7.14 0.78 -32.35
C ASP A 254 7.14 -0.75 -32.47
N LYS A 255 6.88 -1.42 -31.33
CA LYS A 255 6.81 -2.88 -31.18
C LYS A 255 8.12 -3.61 -31.51
N GLN A 256 9.26 -2.92 -31.45
CA GLN A 256 10.57 -3.53 -31.70
C GLN A 256 11.13 -4.30 -30.49
N LEU A 257 10.61 -4.04 -29.28
CA LEU A 257 11.00 -4.75 -28.06
C LEU A 257 9.99 -5.86 -27.73
N ASP A 258 10.44 -7.09 -27.61
CA ASP A 258 9.65 -8.28 -27.31
C ASP A 258 10.19 -9.02 -26.08
N TRP A 259 9.59 -10.18 -25.79
CA TRP A 259 9.98 -11.07 -24.68
C TRP A 259 11.49 -11.36 -24.62
N TYR A 260 12.15 -11.54 -25.77
CA TYR A 260 13.57 -11.83 -25.83
C TYR A 260 14.39 -10.63 -25.37
N GLN A 261 14.11 -9.42 -25.87
CA GLN A 261 14.86 -8.23 -25.42
C GLN A 261 14.62 -7.94 -23.94
N PHE A 262 13.38 -8.07 -23.45
CA PHE A 262 13.06 -7.83 -22.04
C PHE A 262 13.73 -8.86 -21.11
N LYS A 263 13.82 -10.13 -21.53
CA LYS A 263 14.53 -11.16 -20.78
C LYS A 263 16.04 -10.88 -20.72
N GLN A 264 16.64 -10.48 -21.84
CA GLN A 264 18.06 -10.08 -21.90
C GLN A 264 18.34 -8.86 -21.00
N ALA A 265 17.38 -7.94 -20.87
CA ALA A 265 17.50 -6.77 -20.00
C ALA A 265 17.24 -7.07 -18.51
N GLY A 266 16.94 -8.33 -18.15
CA GLY A 266 16.65 -8.71 -16.77
C GLY A 266 15.27 -8.27 -16.27
N MET A 267 14.33 -7.89 -17.14
CA MET A 267 13.02 -7.39 -16.70
C MET A 267 11.99 -8.50 -16.39
N LEU A 268 12.36 -9.77 -16.61
CA LEU A 268 11.49 -10.94 -16.58
C LEU A 268 12.06 -12.05 -15.67
N HIS A 269 12.28 -11.75 -14.39
CA HIS A 269 12.81 -12.71 -13.43
C HIS A 269 12.25 -12.50 -12.02
N GLY A 270 12.33 -13.53 -11.18
CA GLY A 270 11.96 -13.45 -9.77
C GLY A 270 10.51 -13.00 -9.55
N ILE A 271 10.33 -12.02 -8.66
CA ILE A 271 9.01 -11.55 -8.27
C ILE A 271 8.22 -10.89 -9.42
N TYR A 272 8.91 -10.27 -10.39
CA TYR A 272 8.30 -9.58 -11.53
C TYR A 272 7.45 -10.48 -12.44
N ILE A 273 7.70 -11.79 -12.39
CA ILE A 273 7.02 -12.77 -13.24
C ILE A 273 6.24 -13.84 -12.46
N SER A 274 6.43 -13.89 -11.14
CA SER A 274 5.84 -14.87 -10.22
C SER A 274 4.32 -15.00 -10.39
N ALA A 275 3.59 -13.88 -10.32
CA ALA A 275 2.14 -13.89 -10.48
C ALA A 275 1.70 -14.26 -11.92
N PHE A 276 2.47 -13.88 -12.93
CA PHE A 276 2.16 -14.22 -14.33
C PHE A 276 2.34 -15.72 -14.61
N ASP A 277 3.40 -16.33 -14.09
CA ASP A 277 3.63 -17.77 -14.19
C ASP A 277 2.52 -18.57 -13.51
N VAL A 278 2.08 -18.13 -12.33
CA VAL A 278 0.93 -18.72 -11.62
C VAL A 278 -0.35 -18.57 -12.44
N PHE A 279 -0.60 -17.40 -13.02
CA PHE A 279 -1.73 -17.16 -13.91
C PHE A 279 -1.73 -18.11 -15.11
N LEU A 280 -0.65 -18.14 -15.90
CA LEU A 280 -0.52 -19.00 -17.07
C LEU A 280 -0.71 -20.48 -16.72
N LYS A 281 -0.12 -20.93 -15.61
CA LYS A 281 -0.29 -22.29 -15.11
C LYS A 281 -1.75 -22.62 -14.78
N ILE A 282 -2.47 -21.69 -14.13
CA ILE A 282 -3.88 -21.91 -13.77
C ILE A 282 -4.77 -21.89 -15.01
N VAL A 283 -4.58 -20.95 -15.93
CA VAL A 283 -5.42 -20.81 -17.14
C VAL A 283 -5.03 -21.75 -18.29
N GLU A 284 -3.99 -22.56 -18.07
CA GLU A 284 -3.44 -23.55 -19.00
C GLU A 284 -3.03 -22.93 -20.35
N GLU A 285 -2.27 -21.84 -20.28
CA GLU A 285 -1.73 -21.15 -21.46
C GLU A 285 -0.21 -21.12 -21.45
N GLU A 286 0.37 -21.04 -22.64
CA GLU A 286 1.79 -20.71 -22.80
C GLU A 286 1.99 -19.19 -22.82
N TYR A 287 3.26 -18.77 -22.76
CA TYR A 287 3.61 -17.36 -22.96
C TYR A 287 3.05 -16.87 -24.31
N PRO A 288 2.31 -15.76 -24.34
CA PRO A 288 1.74 -15.26 -25.58
C PRO A 288 2.85 -14.74 -26.49
N LYS A 289 2.61 -14.74 -27.81
CA LYS A 289 3.63 -14.33 -28.80
C LYS A 289 4.07 -12.87 -28.68
N SER A 290 3.22 -12.00 -28.15
CA SER A 290 3.46 -10.56 -28.04
C SER A 290 3.06 -10.04 -26.67
N ILE A 291 3.68 -8.92 -26.28
CA ILE A 291 3.47 -8.23 -25.00
C ILE A 291 2.10 -7.55 -24.96
N ASP A 292 1.61 -7.06 -26.10
CA ASP A 292 0.28 -6.46 -26.27
C ASP A 292 -0.83 -7.50 -26.50
N SER A 293 -0.61 -8.75 -26.09
CA SER A 293 -1.60 -9.84 -26.21
C SER A 293 -2.81 -9.61 -25.30
N PRO A 294 -4.03 -10.01 -25.73
CA PRO A 294 -5.21 -10.06 -24.87
C PRO A 294 -5.01 -10.87 -23.57
N LEU A 295 -4.12 -11.86 -23.59
CA LEU A 295 -3.81 -12.68 -22.42
C LEU A 295 -3.07 -11.87 -21.33
N VAL A 296 -2.16 -10.97 -21.74
CA VAL A 296 -1.49 -10.02 -20.84
C VAL A 296 -2.50 -8.98 -20.32
N ALA A 297 -3.38 -8.49 -21.19
CA ALA A 297 -4.43 -7.55 -20.79
C ALA A 297 -5.39 -8.18 -19.75
N LEU A 298 -5.76 -9.45 -19.93
CA LEU A 298 -6.55 -10.20 -18.96
C LEU A 298 -5.81 -10.35 -17.63
N TYR A 299 -4.53 -10.75 -17.65
CA TYR A 299 -3.72 -10.86 -16.44
C TYR A 299 -3.73 -9.56 -15.61
N LEU A 300 -3.51 -8.41 -16.25
CA LEU A 300 -3.56 -7.09 -15.60
C LEU A 300 -4.94 -6.77 -15.01
N LEU A 301 -6.02 -7.14 -15.71
CA LEU A 301 -7.39 -6.99 -15.21
C LEU A 301 -7.63 -7.85 -13.96
N LEU A 302 -7.20 -9.12 -13.97
CA LEU A 302 -7.38 -10.01 -12.83
C LEU A 302 -6.65 -9.49 -11.59
N ILE A 303 -5.45 -8.93 -11.76
CA ILE A 303 -4.73 -8.27 -10.65
C ILE A 303 -5.53 -7.07 -10.15
N ASP A 304 -5.96 -6.17 -11.05
CA ASP A 304 -6.70 -4.97 -10.66
C ASP A 304 -7.96 -5.31 -9.86
N VAL A 305 -8.71 -6.34 -10.28
CA VAL A 305 -9.89 -6.81 -9.53
C VAL A 305 -9.47 -7.43 -8.19
N ALA A 306 -8.42 -8.25 -8.15
CA ALA A 306 -7.96 -8.97 -6.97
C ALA A 306 -7.43 -8.06 -5.84
N ILE A 307 -6.81 -6.93 -6.16
CA ILE A 307 -6.28 -5.96 -5.16
C ILE A 307 -7.35 -4.97 -4.65
N ASN A 308 -8.55 -5.02 -5.21
CA ASN A 308 -9.69 -4.18 -4.84
C ASN A 308 -10.82 -5.02 -4.22
N PRO A 309 -10.65 -5.57 -3.00
CA PRO A 309 -11.77 -6.15 -2.28
C PRO A 309 -12.74 -5.03 -1.89
N ALA A 310 -14.00 -5.39 -1.70
CA ALA A 310 -15.05 -4.45 -1.28
C ALA A 310 -15.77 -4.93 0.00
N GLU A 311 -15.50 -6.16 0.44
CA GLU A 311 -16.01 -6.73 1.68
C GLU A 311 -15.26 -6.12 2.87
N GLY A 312 -15.99 -5.67 3.88
CA GLY A 312 -15.42 -4.97 5.04
C GLY A 312 -15.04 -3.51 4.77
N PHE A 313 -14.76 -3.14 3.52
CA PHE A 313 -14.64 -1.75 3.07
C PHE A 313 -14.73 -1.69 1.53
N PRO A 314 -15.57 -0.82 0.92
CA PRO A 314 -16.47 0.13 1.56
C PRO A 314 -17.78 -0.48 2.07
N PHE A 315 -18.05 -1.77 1.80
CA PHE A 315 -19.29 -2.42 2.23
C PHE A 315 -19.11 -3.19 3.53
N VAL A 316 -20.23 -3.50 4.19
CA VAL A 316 -20.27 -4.37 5.36
C VAL A 316 -19.85 -5.80 5.02
N VAL A 317 -19.46 -6.56 6.05
CA VAL A 317 -19.21 -8.00 5.92
C VAL A 317 -20.54 -8.74 5.96
N GLU A 318 -20.94 -9.37 4.86
CA GLU A 318 -22.16 -10.17 4.78
C GLU A 318 -21.95 -11.57 5.38
N ARG A 319 -20.78 -12.18 5.11
CA ARG A 319 -20.44 -13.54 5.54
C ARG A 319 -19.03 -13.57 6.15
N PHE A 320 -18.99 -13.51 7.48
CA PHE A 320 -17.74 -13.44 8.23
C PHE A 320 -16.84 -14.66 7.98
N GLU A 321 -17.41 -15.85 7.75
CA GLU A 321 -16.65 -17.07 7.43
C GLU A 321 -15.86 -16.96 6.12
N ASN A 322 -16.31 -16.13 5.17
CA ASN A 322 -15.67 -15.92 3.89
C ASN A 322 -14.72 -14.71 3.89
N PHE A 323 -14.61 -14.00 5.01
CA PHE A 323 -13.92 -12.71 5.06
C PHE A 323 -12.49 -12.77 4.51
N ILE A 324 -11.72 -13.81 4.89
CA ILE A 324 -10.35 -14.01 4.40
C ILE A 324 -10.36 -14.24 2.89
N GLU A 325 -11.22 -15.11 2.37
CA GLU A 325 -11.28 -15.43 0.93
C GLU A 325 -11.72 -14.23 0.08
N HIS A 326 -12.58 -13.38 0.64
CA HIS A 326 -13.12 -12.20 -0.04
C HIS A 326 -12.20 -10.98 0.02
N THR A 327 -11.20 -10.97 0.91
CA THR A 327 -10.30 -9.82 1.13
C THR A 327 -8.83 -10.10 0.83
N ASP A 328 -8.34 -11.34 0.96
CA ASP A 328 -6.96 -11.72 0.62
C ASP A 328 -6.76 -11.68 -0.91
N PRO A 329 -5.92 -10.75 -1.42
CA PRO A 329 -5.78 -10.52 -2.86
C PRO A 329 -5.11 -11.70 -3.56
N GLY A 330 -4.24 -12.45 -2.86
CA GLY A 330 -3.64 -13.66 -3.38
C GLY A 330 -4.70 -14.73 -3.63
N ILE A 331 -5.57 -14.98 -2.65
CA ILE A 331 -6.68 -15.94 -2.79
C ILE A 331 -7.65 -15.51 -3.90
N ARG A 332 -8.07 -14.23 -3.89
CA ARG A 332 -8.97 -13.67 -4.92
C ARG A 332 -8.39 -13.85 -6.32
N PHE A 333 -7.11 -13.54 -6.51
CA PHE A 333 -6.44 -13.72 -7.80
C PHE A 333 -6.51 -15.17 -8.30
N ILE A 334 -6.25 -16.14 -7.43
CA ILE A 334 -6.34 -17.57 -7.78
C ILE A 334 -7.77 -17.97 -8.15
N HIS A 335 -8.77 -17.53 -7.39
CA HIS A 335 -10.17 -17.79 -7.70
C HIS A 335 -10.60 -17.18 -9.04
N LEU A 336 -10.19 -15.94 -9.32
CA LEU A 336 -10.44 -15.27 -10.60
C LEU A 336 -9.79 -16.03 -11.77
N CYS A 337 -8.54 -16.48 -11.63
CA CYS A 337 -7.86 -17.31 -12.62
C CYS A 337 -8.60 -18.64 -12.86
N ALA A 338 -9.05 -19.29 -11.78
CA ALA A 338 -9.80 -20.54 -11.87
C ALA A 338 -11.16 -20.35 -12.56
N VAL A 339 -11.83 -19.21 -12.34
CA VAL A 339 -13.08 -18.87 -13.05
C VAL A 339 -12.83 -18.65 -14.54
N VAL A 340 -11.76 -17.95 -14.93
CA VAL A 340 -11.37 -17.82 -16.34
C VAL A 340 -11.18 -19.19 -16.98
N LYS A 341 -10.46 -20.11 -16.32
CA LYS A 341 -10.27 -21.46 -16.86
C LYS A 341 -11.58 -22.23 -17.01
N ASN A 342 -12.39 -22.27 -15.95
CA ASN A 342 -13.48 -23.23 -15.83
C ASN A 342 -14.83 -22.72 -16.37
N GLN A 343 -15.03 -21.41 -16.42
CA GLN A 343 -16.33 -20.81 -16.73
C GLN A 343 -16.29 -19.85 -17.92
N TYR A 344 -15.23 -19.04 -18.05
CA TYR A 344 -15.11 -18.04 -19.11
C TYR A 344 -13.77 -18.12 -19.90
N PRO A 345 -13.45 -19.28 -20.51
CA PRO A 345 -12.18 -19.46 -21.22
C PRO A 345 -12.02 -18.51 -22.42
N GLU A 346 -13.12 -17.98 -22.96
CA GLU A 346 -13.12 -16.98 -24.02
C GLU A 346 -12.45 -15.67 -23.60
N PHE A 347 -12.45 -15.33 -22.31
CA PHE A 347 -11.88 -14.06 -21.82
C PHE A 347 -10.39 -13.93 -22.13
N LYS A 348 -9.68 -15.04 -22.34
CA LYS A 348 -8.27 -15.09 -22.72
C LYS A 348 -7.95 -14.36 -24.02
N TYR A 349 -8.94 -14.10 -24.87
CA TYR A 349 -8.72 -13.63 -26.24
C TYR A 349 -9.48 -12.35 -26.62
N ILE A 350 -10.29 -11.76 -25.72
CA ILE A 350 -11.24 -10.69 -26.09
C ILE A 350 -10.78 -9.26 -25.79
N ILE A 351 -9.72 -9.07 -25.00
CA ILE A 351 -9.22 -7.73 -24.64
C ILE A 351 -8.10 -7.30 -25.60
N ASP A 352 -8.46 -6.96 -26.84
CA ASP A 352 -7.53 -6.60 -27.93
C ASP A 352 -7.35 -5.08 -28.14
N ASP A 353 -8.22 -4.26 -27.55
CA ASP A 353 -8.29 -2.81 -27.75
C ASP A 353 -8.19 -2.00 -26.45
N TYR A 354 -8.13 -2.67 -25.30
CA TYR A 354 -8.14 -2.07 -23.97
C TYR A 354 -9.37 -1.18 -23.68
N ALA A 355 -10.52 -1.46 -24.29
CA ALA A 355 -11.69 -0.57 -24.16
C ALA A 355 -12.32 -0.53 -22.74
N PRO A 356 -12.83 0.64 -22.29
CA PRO A 356 -13.51 0.80 -20.98
C PRO A 356 -14.64 -0.21 -20.76
N LYS A 357 -15.44 -0.45 -21.81
CA LYS A 357 -16.58 -1.38 -21.74
C LYS A 357 -16.14 -2.80 -21.39
N LYS A 358 -14.96 -3.24 -21.87
CA LYS A 358 -14.45 -4.59 -21.60
C LYS A 358 -14.05 -4.73 -20.14
N TYR A 359 -13.47 -3.69 -19.54
CA TYR A 359 -13.14 -3.68 -18.12
C TYR A 359 -14.37 -4.01 -17.26
N PHE A 360 -15.45 -3.24 -17.38
CA PHE A 360 -16.61 -3.42 -16.52
C PHE A 360 -17.38 -4.72 -16.80
N VAL A 361 -17.53 -5.11 -18.07
CA VAL A 361 -18.24 -6.34 -18.42
C VAL A 361 -17.52 -7.57 -17.87
N ILE A 362 -16.21 -7.68 -18.10
CA ILE A 362 -15.43 -8.85 -17.69
C ILE A 362 -15.31 -8.90 -16.17
N SER A 363 -14.92 -7.79 -15.53
CA SER A 363 -14.80 -7.75 -14.06
C SER A 363 -16.11 -8.07 -13.35
N THR A 364 -17.25 -7.59 -13.85
CA THR A 364 -18.57 -7.90 -13.27
C THR A 364 -18.90 -9.39 -13.35
N LEU A 365 -18.67 -10.03 -14.50
CA LEU A 365 -18.93 -11.46 -14.68
C LEU A 365 -18.02 -12.33 -13.82
N LEU A 366 -16.75 -11.96 -13.69
CA LEU A 366 -15.78 -12.64 -12.84
C LEU A 366 -16.12 -12.51 -11.35
N CYS A 367 -16.38 -11.29 -10.87
CA CYS A 367 -16.76 -11.05 -9.47
C CYS A 367 -18.03 -11.81 -9.09
N LYS A 368 -19.05 -11.79 -9.97
CA LYS A 368 -20.28 -12.56 -9.78
C LYS A 368 -20.02 -14.06 -9.64
N ALA A 369 -19.09 -14.61 -10.43
CA ALA A 369 -18.79 -16.04 -10.42
C ALA A 369 -18.04 -16.49 -9.15
N ILE A 370 -17.28 -15.61 -8.50
CA ILE A 370 -16.63 -15.88 -7.20
C ILE A 370 -17.45 -15.35 -6.01
N GLY A 371 -18.63 -14.78 -6.24
CA GLY A 371 -19.53 -14.31 -5.18
C GLY A 371 -19.10 -13.04 -4.46
N VAL A 372 -18.32 -12.16 -5.11
CA VAL A 372 -17.88 -10.88 -4.53
C VAL A 372 -18.44 -9.67 -5.28
N ILE A 373 -18.37 -8.51 -4.65
CA ILE A 373 -18.84 -7.23 -5.22
C ILE A 373 -17.94 -6.80 -6.38
N ALA A 374 -18.56 -6.31 -7.47
CA ALA A 374 -17.86 -5.93 -8.69
C ALA A 374 -17.32 -4.47 -8.63
N PRO A 375 -16.27 -4.14 -9.41
CA PRO A 375 -15.71 -2.80 -9.48
C PRO A 375 -16.70 -1.67 -9.70
N ILE A 376 -17.61 -1.84 -10.67
CA ILE A 376 -18.61 -0.82 -10.95
C ILE A 376 -19.47 -0.49 -9.71
N THR A 377 -19.72 -1.46 -8.84
CA THR A 377 -20.57 -1.27 -7.66
C THR A 377 -19.86 -0.45 -6.59
N TYR A 378 -18.63 -0.83 -6.20
CA TYR A 378 -17.91 -0.07 -5.17
C TYR A 378 -17.43 1.29 -5.68
N LEU A 379 -17.12 1.43 -6.96
CA LEU A 379 -16.73 2.72 -7.54
C LEU A 379 -17.91 3.70 -7.53
N CYS A 380 -19.12 3.24 -7.84
CA CYS A 380 -20.32 4.07 -7.71
C CYS A 380 -20.63 4.45 -6.26
N GLU A 381 -20.41 3.54 -5.30
CA GLU A 381 -20.58 3.84 -3.87
C GLU A 381 -19.62 4.93 -3.40
N LEU A 382 -18.33 4.80 -3.73
CA LEU A 382 -17.33 5.81 -3.38
C LEU A 382 -17.62 7.16 -4.04
N GLU A 383 -18.11 7.18 -5.28
CA GLU A 383 -18.53 8.42 -5.94
C GLU A 383 -19.75 9.03 -5.26
N ALA A 384 -20.74 8.21 -4.88
CA ALA A 384 -21.89 8.67 -4.12
C ALA A 384 -21.45 9.30 -2.79
N TRP A 385 -20.46 8.74 -2.10
CA TRP A 385 -19.94 9.36 -0.88
C TRP A 385 -19.31 10.73 -1.16
N ARG A 386 -18.53 10.87 -2.24
CA ARG A 386 -17.91 12.14 -2.64
C ARG A 386 -18.94 13.22 -2.99
N GLU A 387 -20.11 12.84 -3.48
CA GLU A 387 -21.18 13.75 -3.88
C GLU A 387 -22.14 14.12 -2.74
N ASN A 388 -22.29 13.25 -1.74
CA ASN A 388 -23.37 13.37 -0.74
C ASN A 388 -22.89 13.53 0.70
N GLU A 389 -21.68 13.07 1.05
CA GLU A 389 -21.19 13.13 2.43
C GLU A 389 -20.43 14.44 2.67
N GLU A 390 -20.96 15.30 3.55
CA GLU A 390 -20.42 16.66 3.79
C GLU A 390 -18.93 16.66 4.12
N GLY A 391 -18.49 15.77 5.01
CA GLY A 391 -17.08 15.64 5.39
C GLY A 391 -16.18 15.22 4.23
N LEU A 392 -16.69 14.43 3.27
CA LEU A 392 -15.93 14.02 2.09
C LEU A 392 -15.95 15.06 0.97
N ILE A 393 -17.05 15.79 0.82
CA ILE A 393 -17.12 16.97 -0.06
C ILE A 393 -16.06 17.98 0.37
N GLU A 394 -15.96 18.25 1.67
CA GLU A 394 -14.93 19.14 2.21
C GLU A 394 -13.51 18.58 1.99
N LEU A 395 -13.31 17.29 2.26
CA LEU A 395 -12.03 16.63 2.01
C LEU A 395 -11.58 16.75 0.54
N MET A 396 -12.50 16.65 -0.41
CA MET A 396 -12.20 16.83 -1.84
C MET A 396 -11.77 18.26 -2.16
N GLN A 397 -12.40 19.27 -1.54
CA GLN A 397 -11.95 20.66 -1.69
C GLN A 397 -10.57 20.91 -1.05
N GLN A 398 -10.28 20.28 0.09
CA GLN A 398 -8.97 20.31 0.73
C GLN A 398 -7.90 19.70 -0.19
N ASN A 399 -8.20 18.56 -0.81
CA ASN A 399 -7.31 17.85 -1.73
C ASN A 399 -7.02 18.61 -3.03
N GLU A 400 -7.99 19.33 -3.58
CA GLU A 400 -7.76 20.18 -4.75
C GLU A 400 -6.80 21.34 -4.46
N LYS A 401 -6.83 21.86 -3.23
CA LYS A 401 -5.99 22.99 -2.80
C LYS A 401 -4.68 22.57 -2.13
N PHE A 402 -4.54 21.29 -1.79
CA PHE A 402 -3.50 20.77 -0.90
C PHE A 402 -3.40 21.55 0.43
N SER A 403 -4.56 21.89 0.97
CA SER A 403 -4.68 22.62 2.23
C SER A 403 -5.69 21.89 3.09
N PHE A 404 -5.18 21.01 3.92
CA PHE A 404 -5.96 20.14 4.80
C PHE A 404 -6.11 20.78 6.18
N GLU A 405 -7.20 20.43 6.84
CA GLU A 405 -7.41 20.83 8.24
C GLU A 405 -6.40 20.17 9.19
N ASN A 406 -6.25 20.78 10.36
CA ASN A 406 -5.42 20.24 11.43
C ASN A 406 -6.02 18.94 11.99
N GLY A 407 -5.16 17.95 12.24
CA GLY A 407 -5.52 16.67 12.84
C GLY A 407 -5.71 15.55 11.80
N ASN A 408 -5.11 14.39 12.08
CA ASN A 408 -5.13 13.20 11.21
C ASN A 408 -4.76 13.48 9.74
N LEU A 409 -3.85 14.44 9.48
CA LEU A 409 -3.48 14.87 8.13
C LEU A 409 -3.14 13.69 7.22
N LEU A 410 -2.34 12.74 7.70
CA LEU A 410 -1.95 11.57 6.91
C LEU A 410 -3.17 10.75 6.47
N VAL A 411 -4.14 10.54 7.36
CA VAL A 411 -5.39 9.84 7.06
C VAL A 411 -6.20 10.63 6.02
N ARG A 412 -6.31 11.95 6.22
CA ARG A 412 -7.00 12.85 5.29
C ARG A 412 -6.38 12.81 3.90
N LEU A 413 -5.07 12.96 3.82
CA LEU A 413 -4.34 12.93 2.55
C LEU A 413 -4.54 11.59 1.84
N LEU A 414 -4.27 10.47 2.51
CA LEU A 414 -4.37 9.14 1.89
C LEU A 414 -5.80 8.85 1.42
N PHE A 415 -6.80 9.13 2.25
CA PHE A 415 -8.18 8.87 1.89
C PHE A 415 -8.66 9.80 0.77
N ALA A 416 -8.22 11.06 0.77
CA ALA A 416 -8.53 11.98 -0.31
C ALA A 416 -7.92 11.54 -1.66
N ARG A 417 -6.67 11.04 -1.62
CA ARG A 417 -6.03 10.45 -2.80
C ARG A 417 -6.78 9.22 -3.29
N PHE A 418 -7.21 8.35 -2.40
CA PHE A 418 -8.01 7.16 -2.71
C PHE A 418 -9.34 7.50 -3.38
N LEU A 419 -10.10 8.44 -2.82
CA LEU A 419 -11.39 8.88 -3.37
C LEU A 419 -11.21 9.55 -4.74
N SER A 420 -10.23 10.45 -4.86
CA SER A 420 -9.92 11.12 -6.13
C SER A 420 -9.49 10.12 -7.23
N PHE A 421 -8.67 9.13 -6.87
CA PHE A 421 -8.24 8.08 -7.79
C PHE A 421 -9.41 7.20 -8.26
N ASN A 422 -10.27 6.77 -7.32
CA ASN A 422 -11.40 5.90 -7.65
C ASN A 422 -12.50 6.63 -8.43
N GLY A 423 -12.74 7.92 -8.17
CA GLY A 423 -13.65 8.73 -8.98
C GLY A 423 -13.20 8.86 -10.44
N ASP A 424 -11.90 9.11 -10.65
CA ASP A 424 -11.35 9.14 -12.01
C ASP A 424 -11.36 7.75 -12.67
N LYS A 425 -11.16 6.68 -11.88
CA LYS A 425 -11.21 5.28 -12.35
C LYS A 425 -12.61 4.85 -12.74
N LEU A 426 -13.65 5.33 -12.08
CA LEU A 426 -15.04 5.12 -12.51
C LEU A 426 -15.26 5.64 -13.93
N SER A 427 -14.67 6.80 -14.24
CA SER A 427 -14.82 7.47 -15.53
C SER A 427 -13.88 6.94 -16.62
N ASN A 428 -12.68 6.46 -16.26
CA ASN A 428 -11.63 6.03 -17.19
C ASN A 428 -10.97 4.72 -16.74
N PRO A 429 -11.73 3.63 -16.55
CA PRO A 429 -11.22 2.39 -15.95
C PRO A 429 -10.06 1.76 -16.74
N GLU A 430 -10.08 1.89 -18.06
CA GLU A 430 -9.05 1.42 -18.97
C GLU A 430 -7.69 2.06 -18.72
N PHE A 431 -7.67 3.34 -18.37
CA PHE A 431 -6.45 4.08 -18.09
C PHE A 431 -5.78 3.53 -16.83
N PHE A 432 -6.56 3.24 -15.79
CA PHE A 432 -6.02 2.74 -14.52
C PHE A 432 -5.75 1.24 -14.51
N CYS A 433 -6.43 0.45 -15.35
CA CYS A 433 -6.18 -0.98 -15.49
C CYS A 433 -4.99 -1.27 -16.42
N TRP A 434 -4.85 -0.53 -17.52
CA TRP A 434 -3.81 -0.75 -18.54
C TRP A 434 -3.04 0.53 -18.87
N PRO A 435 -2.49 1.26 -17.88
CA PRO A 435 -1.85 2.54 -18.11
C PRO A 435 -0.70 2.47 -19.11
N GLY A 436 0.03 1.36 -19.20
CA GLY A 436 1.11 1.18 -20.18
C GLY A 436 0.66 1.33 -21.64
N ALA A 437 -0.62 1.05 -21.94
CA ALA A 437 -1.21 1.25 -23.26
C ALA A 437 -1.62 2.70 -23.54
N TYR A 438 -1.83 3.51 -22.51
CA TYR A 438 -2.42 4.86 -22.60
C TYR A 438 -1.44 5.99 -22.29
N VAL A 439 -0.34 5.70 -21.60
CA VAL A 439 0.76 6.65 -21.36
C VAL A 439 1.84 6.59 -22.45
N ALA A 440 1.62 5.81 -23.51
CA ALA A 440 2.53 5.62 -24.64
C ALA A 440 1.82 5.72 -26.00
N GLY A 441 2.57 6.12 -27.03
CA GLY A 441 2.17 6.04 -28.43
C GLY A 441 0.93 6.85 -28.79
N GLY A 442 0.22 6.43 -29.83
CA GLY A 442 -0.92 7.16 -30.39
C GLY A 442 -2.20 7.19 -29.55
N ARG A 443 -2.24 6.50 -28.40
CA ARG A 443 -3.38 6.50 -27.46
C ARG A 443 -3.25 7.56 -26.36
N MET A 444 -2.09 8.20 -26.24
CA MET A 444 -1.89 9.26 -25.26
C MET A 444 -2.65 10.51 -25.70
N GLU A 445 -3.79 10.75 -25.05
CA GLU A 445 -4.62 11.93 -25.23
C GLU A 445 -4.37 12.92 -24.10
N LYS A 446 -4.84 14.16 -24.26
CA LYS A 446 -4.67 15.21 -23.23
C LYS A 446 -5.24 14.80 -21.88
N ILE A 447 -6.34 14.06 -21.87
CA ILE A 447 -6.96 13.55 -20.64
C ILE A 447 -6.05 12.55 -19.93
N HIS A 448 -5.38 11.65 -20.65
CA HIS A 448 -4.45 10.67 -20.07
C HIS A 448 -3.22 11.35 -19.46
N SER A 449 -2.67 12.38 -20.13
CA SER A 449 -1.59 13.19 -19.56
C SER A 449 -2.02 13.90 -18.27
N HIS A 450 -3.24 14.43 -18.25
CA HIS A 450 -3.80 15.08 -17.06
C HIS A 450 -3.96 14.08 -15.91
N LEU A 451 -4.56 12.91 -16.16
CA LEU A 451 -4.74 11.85 -15.17
C LEU A 451 -3.41 11.36 -14.60
N TYR A 452 -2.41 11.15 -15.46
CA TYR A 452 -1.06 10.75 -15.03
C TYR A 452 -0.43 11.78 -14.08
N LEU A 453 -0.45 13.07 -14.47
CA LEU A 453 0.12 14.15 -13.64
C LEU A 453 -0.68 14.40 -12.35
N LYS A 454 -2.01 14.27 -12.41
CA LYS A 454 -2.89 14.41 -11.24
C LYS A 454 -2.56 13.35 -10.19
N HIS A 455 -2.23 12.13 -10.61
CA HIS A 455 -2.02 10.96 -9.73
C HIS A 455 -0.56 10.57 -9.52
N GLN A 456 0.41 11.36 -9.94
CA GLN A 456 1.82 11.06 -9.65
C GLN A 456 2.12 10.93 -8.14
N ALA A 457 3.21 10.23 -7.81
CA ALA A 457 3.68 10.10 -6.42
C ALA A 457 3.89 11.47 -5.78
N LEU A 458 3.38 11.66 -4.55
CA LEU A 458 3.37 12.96 -3.88
C LEU A 458 4.72 13.40 -3.35
N PHE A 459 5.55 12.46 -2.90
CA PHE A 459 6.87 12.76 -2.35
C PHE A 459 7.94 12.08 -3.17
N LYS A 460 8.93 12.86 -3.60
CA LYS A 460 10.05 12.42 -4.43
C LYS A 460 11.34 12.96 -3.85
N GLU A 461 12.41 12.23 -4.15
CA GLU A 461 13.75 12.72 -3.88
C GLU A 461 14.14 13.81 -4.90
N ASN A 462 14.73 14.90 -4.42
CA ASN A 462 15.28 15.97 -5.26
C ASN A 462 16.77 15.71 -5.59
N VAL A 463 17.39 16.59 -6.38
CA VAL A 463 18.81 16.45 -6.78
C VAL A 463 19.81 16.44 -5.62
N ASN A 464 19.43 16.93 -4.43
CA ASN A 464 20.26 16.93 -3.22
C ASN A 464 20.10 15.65 -2.40
N MET A 465 19.22 14.74 -2.84
CA MET A 465 18.73 13.57 -2.12
C MET A 465 17.82 13.89 -0.93
N ASP A 466 17.24 15.10 -0.90
CA ASP A 466 16.22 15.46 0.09
C ASP A 466 14.84 15.03 -0.41
N ILE A 467 13.97 14.64 0.51
CA ILE A 467 12.59 14.33 0.19
C ILE A 467 11.77 15.62 0.19
N GLY A 468 11.14 15.89 -0.95
CA GLY A 468 10.24 17.02 -1.13
C GLY A 468 8.93 16.62 -1.81
N PRO A 469 7.93 17.52 -1.81
CA PRO A 469 6.71 17.29 -2.56
C PRO A 469 6.94 17.40 -4.07
N SER A 470 6.27 16.55 -4.83
CA SER A 470 6.14 16.67 -6.28
C SER A 470 5.35 17.93 -6.65
N LYS A 471 5.74 18.57 -7.75
CA LYS A 471 4.97 19.67 -8.33
C LYS A 471 3.67 19.14 -8.91
N LEU A 472 2.54 19.53 -8.33
CA LEU A 472 1.22 19.20 -8.85
C LEU A 472 0.66 20.37 -9.67
N PRO A 473 0.09 20.12 -10.87
CA PRO A 473 -0.46 21.18 -11.71
C PRO A 473 -1.53 22.01 -10.98
N GLY A 474 -1.37 23.33 -10.97
CA GLY A 474 -2.36 24.25 -10.41
C GLY A 474 -2.37 24.37 -8.89
N ILE A 475 -1.44 23.70 -8.20
CA ILE A 475 -1.32 23.75 -6.74
C ILE A 475 -0.12 24.60 -6.33
N ASP A 476 -0.32 25.42 -5.29
CA ASP A 476 0.70 26.30 -4.75
C ASP A 476 1.84 25.52 -4.07
N GLU A 477 3.10 25.89 -4.36
CA GLU A 477 4.29 25.21 -3.83
C GLU A 477 4.39 25.27 -2.30
N LYS A 478 3.88 26.34 -1.67
CA LYS A 478 3.87 26.47 -0.21
C LYS A 478 2.89 25.49 0.43
N ASN A 479 1.72 25.30 -0.17
CA ASN A 479 0.73 24.32 0.30
C ASN A 479 1.27 22.89 0.22
N LEU A 480 1.94 22.56 -0.89
CA LEU A 480 2.64 21.28 -1.06
C LEU A 480 3.72 21.07 0.01
N SER A 481 4.54 22.09 0.26
CA SER A 481 5.64 22.03 1.22
C SER A 481 5.14 21.90 2.65
N ASN A 482 4.11 22.66 3.03
CA ASN A 482 3.48 22.57 4.36
C ASN A 482 2.87 21.19 4.58
N THR A 483 2.10 20.68 3.60
CA THR A 483 1.50 19.34 3.67
C THR A 483 2.56 18.26 3.82
N ALA A 484 3.68 18.36 3.09
CA ALA A 484 4.80 17.42 3.23
C ALA A 484 5.43 17.49 4.63
N GLY A 485 5.71 18.69 5.14
CA GLY A 485 6.28 18.88 6.48
C GLY A 485 5.41 18.27 7.57
N ASP A 486 4.11 18.56 7.54
CA ASP A 486 3.15 18.01 8.50
C ASP A 486 2.99 16.49 8.34
N PHE A 487 3.00 15.98 7.11
CA PHE A 487 2.93 14.53 6.85
C PHE A 487 4.09 13.79 7.52
N TYR A 488 5.34 14.28 7.35
CA TYR A 488 6.49 13.64 7.94
C TYR A 488 6.58 13.81 9.46
N ILE A 489 5.95 14.84 10.04
CA ILE A 489 5.78 14.95 11.50
C ILE A 489 5.02 13.73 12.03
N TYR A 490 3.91 13.35 11.40
CA TYR A 490 3.15 12.17 11.80
C TYR A 490 3.94 10.87 11.58
N MET A 491 4.71 10.77 10.49
CA MET A 491 5.57 9.60 10.27
C MET A 491 6.63 9.43 11.37
N ALA A 492 7.25 10.53 11.81
CA ALA A 492 8.19 10.49 12.93
C ALA A 492 7.51 10.08 14.24
N LEU A 493 6.32 10.62 14.52
CA LEU A 493 5.52 10.23 15.69
C LEU A 493 5.19 8.73 15.69
N PHE A 494 4.77 8.18 14.55
CA PHE A 494 4.42 6.75 14.44
C PHE A 494 5.64 5.86 14.67
N ASN A 495 6.80 6.25 14.12
CA ASN A 495 8.05 5.55 14.37
C ASN A 495 8.41 5.56 15.86
N LEU A 496 8.30 6.70 16.56
CA LEU A 496 8.55 6.77 18.00
C LEU A 496 7.56 5.91 18.81
N CYS A 497 6.27 5.86 18.43
CA CYS A 497 5.30 5.00 19.10
C CYS A 497 5.63 3.51 18.93
N GLN A 498 6.04 3.09 17.72
CA GLN A 498 6.53 1.74 17.48
C GLN A 498 7.76 1.41 18.35
N GLN A 499 8.73 2.34 18.43
CA GLN A 499 9.90 2.17 19.30
C GLN A 499 9.50 2.01 20.77
N TRP A 500 8.49 2.76 21.23
CA TRP A 500 7.97 2.64 22.59
C TRP A 500 7.35 1.26 22.84
N ILE A 501 6.58 0.73 21.89
CA ILE A 501 5.92 -0.56 22.06
C ILE A 501 6.95 -1.71 22.08
N LEU A 502 7.90 -1.73 21.16
CA LEU A 502 8.75 -2.90 20.90
C LEU A 502 10.25 -2.75 21.12
N GLU A 503 10.83 -1.58 20.84
CA GLU A 503 12.28 -1.48 20.70
C GLU A 503 12.98 -1.28 22.03
N ALA A 504 14.01 -2.08 22.28
CA ALA A 504 14.88 -1.94 23.45
C ALA A 504 15.74 -0.67 23.38
N GLY A 505 16.16 -0.19 24.55
CA GLY A 505 17.04 0.98 24.67
C GLY A 505 16.32 2.31 24.52
N ASP A 506 17.09 3.39 24.37
CA ASP A 506 16.57 4.75 24.20
C ASP A 506 15.85 4.93 22.86
N PHE A 507 15.07 6.01 22.74
CA PHE A 507 14.50 6.42 21.47
C PHE A 507 15.60 6.86 20.49
N LYS A 508 15.50 6.41 19.25
CA LYS A 508 16.41 6.73 18.14
C LYS A 508 15.75 7.74 17.21
N TYR A 509 16.50 8.74 16.79
CA TYR A 509 16.04 9.86 15.95
C TYR A 509 16.72 9.85 14.57
N ASN A 510 16.74 8.68 13.93
CA ASN A 510 17.42 8.48 12.65
C ASN A 510 16.58 9.01 11.47
N PHE A 511 16.28 10.32 11.46
CA PHE A 511 15.47 10.97 10.43
C PHE A 511 16.30 11.68 9.35
N GLY A 512 17.62 11.47 9.32
CA GLY A 512 18.51 12.06 8.30
C GLY A 512 18.25 11.58 6.87
N TRP A 513 17.42 10.54 6.69
CA TRP A 513 16.94 10.11 5.38
C TRP A 513 15.92 11.07 4.75
N LEU A 514 15.35 12.00 5.53
CA LEU A 514 14.38 13.00 5.10
C LEU A 514 15.05 14.18 4.37
N THR A 515 16.18 14.64 4.92
CA THR A 515 16.84 15.86 4.47
C THR A 515 18.28 15.92 4.98
N LYS A 516 19.17 16.48 4.15
CA LYS A 516 20.56 16.82 4.45
C LYS A 516 20.75 18.28 4.86
N GLU A 517 19.72 19.12 4.72
CA GLU A 517 19.78 20.54 5.05
C GLU A 517 19.78 20.79 6.56
N HIS A 518 19.18 19.89 7.33
CA HIS A 518 19.07 19.98 8.78
C HIS A 518 20.04 19.05 9.50
N SER A 519 20.57 19.52 10.63
CA SER A 519 21.42 18.72 11.50
C SER A 519 20.61 17.65 12.25
N SER A 520 21.28 16.57 12.66
CA SER A 520 20.64 15.51 13.46
C SER A 520 19.98 16.03 14.74
N LYS A 521 20.55 17.10 15.36
CA LYS A 521 19.98 17.74 16.54
C LYS A 521 18.67 18.47 16.25
N GLU A 522 18.55 19.12 15.09
CA GLU A 522 17.32 19.81 14.70
C GLU A 522 16.20 18.80 14.42
N LEU A 523 16.53 17.71 13.71
CA LEU A 523 15.59 16.62 13.43
C LEU A 523 15.14 15.90 14.72
N GLU A 524 16.06 15.70 15.67
CA GLU A 524 15.74 15.16 16.99
C GLU A 524 14.77 16.09 17.76
N GLY A 525 15.06 17.40 17.81
CA GLY A 525 14.18 18.37 18.46
C GLY A 525 12.78 18.42 17.83
N TRP A 526 12.73 18.36 16.50
CA TRP A 526 11.48 18.32 15.74
C TRP A 526 10.63 17.09 16.06
N ALA A 527 11.21 15.88 16.03
CA ALA A 527 10.50 14.64 16.33
C ALA A 527 10.05 14.57 17.80
N LYS A 528 10.88 15.06 18.74
CA LYS A 528 10.50 15.17 20.16
C LYS A 528 9.31 16.08 20.38
N ASN A 529 9.29 17.24 19.72
CA ASN A 529 8.19 18.19 19.84
C ASN A 529 6.87 17.57 19.37
N ALA A 530 6.88 16.78 18.28
CA ALA A 530 5.70 16.04 17.83
C ALA A 530 5.18 15.06 18.89
N PHE A 531 6.08 14.30 19.53
CA PHE A 531 5.72 13.38 20.61
C PHE A 531 5.14 14.12 21.83
N ILE A 532 5.78 15.21 22.24
CA ILE A 532 5.34 16.05 23.37
C ILE A 532 3.96 16.65 23.11
N GLN A 533 3.68 17.11 21.89
CA GLN A 533 2.37 17.67 21.54
C GLN A 533 1.24 16.65 21.70
N VAL A 534 1.49 15.37 21.42
CA VAL A 534 0.47 14.31 21.49
C VAL A 534 0.31 13.73 22.90
N PHE A 535 1.42 13.51 23.60
CA PHE A 535 1.43 12.81 24.89
C PHE A 535 1.62 13.72 26.11
N GLY A 536 2.11 14.94 25.93
CA GLY A 536 2.34 15.91 27.00
C GLY A 536 3.62 15.70 27.81
N PHE A 537 4.52 14.82 27.38
CA PHE A 537 5.80 14.54 28.05
C PHE A 537 6.91 14.18 27.04
N SER A 538 8.17 14.29 27.47
CA SER A 538 9.32 13.99 26.60
C SER A 538 9.56 12.48 26.48
N PRO A 539 10.00 11.97 25.30
CA PRO A 539 10.55 10.62 25.20
C PRO A 539 11.72 10.33 26.15
N GLU A 540 12.41 11.36 26.64
CA GLU A 540 13.52 11.25 27.60
C GLU A 540 13.06 10.96 29.03
N ASP A 541 11.77 11.13 29.32
CA ASP A 541 11.19 10.88 30.64
C ASP A 541 10.92 9.38 30.89
N PHE A 542 11.26 8.50 29.93
CA PHE A 542 11.00 7.07 30.02
C PHE A 542 12.09 6.32 30.76
N ASP A 543 11.68 5.42 31.66
CA ASP A 543 12.58 4.43 32.22
C ASP A 543 12.70 3.23 31.26
N ILE A 544 13.94 2.93 30.87
CA ILE A 544 14.23 1.80 29.99
C ILE A 544 14.18 0.48 30.77
N VAL A 545 13.23 -0.36 30.41
CA VAL A 545 13.04 -1.72 30.89
C VAL A 545 14.02 -2.65 30.19
N ILE A 546 14.74 -3.43 30.99
CA ILE A 546 15.69 -4.45 30.52
C ILE A 546 14.96 -5.79 30.56
N PRO A 547 15.13 -6.68 29.56
CA PRO A 547 14.48 -7.99 29.58
C PRO A 547 15.01 -8.80 30.77
N ASN A 548 14.11 -9.49 31.49
CA ASN A 548 14.54 -10.46 32.48
C ASN A 548 15.33 -11.55 31.76
N THR A 549 16.63 -11.63 32.03
CA THR A 549 17.42 -12.80 31.64
C THR A 549 16.85 -13.99 32.38
N ALA A 550 16.01 -14.78 31.72
CA ALA A 550 15.52 -16.02 32.31
C ALA A 550 16.71 -16.95 32.58
N SER A 551 16.92 -17.24 33.87
CA SER A 551 17.69 -18.36 34.40
C SER A 551 16.99 -19.69 34.14
#